data_AF-A0A4V2HUX0-F1
#
_entry.id   AF-A0A4V2HUX0-F1
#
_cell.length_a   1.000
_cell.length_b   1.000
_cell.length_c   1.000
_cell.angle_alpha   90.00
_cell.angle_beta   90.00
_cell.angle_gamma   90.00
#
_symmetry.space_group_name_H-M   'P 1'
#
loop_
_entity.id
_entity.type
_entity.pdbx_description
1 polymer ?
#
loop_
_entity_poly.entity_id
_entity_poly.type
_entity_poly.pdbx_seq_one_letter_code
_entity_poly.pdbx_strand_id
1 'polypeptide(L)' 'MIDFFFLVPIAIGLGLAGLASFMWTLKSGQYDDLEGAAQRILFEGHEGPER' A
#
# COMPACT_ATOMS: atom_id res chain seq x y z
N MET A 1 -2.80 33.98 -19.44
CA MET A 1 -3.14 32.65 -19.96
C MET A 1 -1.92 31.70 -19.93
N ILE A 2 -1.01 31.84 -18.96
CA ILE A 2 0.08 30.88 -18.68
C ILE A 2 -0.18 30.22 -17.31
N ASP A 3 -1.30 30.56 -16.69
CA ASP A 3 -1.60 30.42 -15.27
C ASP A 3 -1.86 28.97 -14.84
N PHE A 4 -1.84 28.01 -15.77
CA PHE A 4 -1.99 26.58 -15.48
C PHE A 4 -0.75 25.75 -15.85
N PHE A 5 0.26 26.36 -16.48
CA PHE A 5 1.43 25.62 -16.96
C PHE A 5 2.24 24.99 -15.82
N PHE A 6 2.19 25.55 -14.62
CA PHE A 6 2.83 24.98 -13.44
C PHE A 6 2.13 23.71 -12.92
N LEU A 7 0.87 23.46 -13.31
CA LEU A 7 0.17 22.24 -12.92
C LEU A 7 0.75 21.01 -13.61
N VAL A 8 1.29 21.16 -14.82
CA VAL A 8 1.90 20.06 -15.57
C VAL A 8 3.10 19.45 -14.84
N PRO A 9 4.15 20.21 -14.46
CA PRO A 9 5.27 19.64 -13.70
C PRO A 9 4.85 19.17 -12.30
N ILE A 10 3.88 19.81 -11.65
CA ILE A 10 3.37 19.34 -10.35
C ILE A 10 2.68 17.99 -10.49
N ALA A 11 1.81 17.81 -11.49
CA ALA A 11 1.12 16.54 -11.72
C ALA A 11 2.10 15.41 -12.05
N ILE A 12 3.12 15.69 -12.87
CA ILE A 12 4.19 14.73 -13.16
C ILE A 12 4.97 14.39 -11.88
N GLY A 13 5.33 15.40 -11.08
CA GLY A 13 6.01 15.20 -9.81
C GLY A 13 5.23 14.33 -8.82
N LEU A 14 3.92 14.58 -8.70
CA LEU A 14 3.04 13.77 -7.85
C LEU A 14 2.92 12.33 -8.35
N GLY A 15 2.81 12.13 -9.67
CA GLY A 15 2.79 10.79 -10.27
C GLY A 15 4.08 10.01 -10.01
N LEU A 16 5.23 10.65 -10.19
CA LEU A 16 6.54 10.05 -9.91
C LEU A 16 6.73 9.75 -8.42
N ALA A 17 6.31 10.67 -7.54
CA ALA A 17 6.37 10.46 -6.10
C ALA A 17 5.52 9.26 -5.68
N GLY A 18 4.28 9.16 -6.16
CA GLY A 18 3.40 8.01 -5.89
C GLY A 18 3.99 6.69 -6.40
N LEU A 19 4.54 6.68 -7.62
CA LEU A 19 5.20 5.49 -8.17
C LEU A 19 6.43 5.09 -7.34
N ALA A 20 7.27 6.05 -6.96
CA ALA A 20 8.45 5.79 -6.14
C ALA A 20 8.07 5.24 -4.76
N SER A 21 7.08 5.84 -4.10
CA SER A 21 6.53 5.34 -2.84
C SER A 21 5.98 3.94 -2.97
N PHE A 22 5.23 3.65 -4.04
CA PHE A 22 4.70 2.31 -4.31
C PHE A 22 5.81 1.27 -4.48
N MET A 23 6.82 1.57 -5.31
CA MET A 23 7.98 0.69 -5.51
C MET A 23 8.76 0.47 -4.21
N TRP A 24 8.89 1.50 -3.37
CA TRP A 24 9.51 1.37 -2.05
C TRP A 24 8.72 0.43 -1.14
N THR A 25 7.38 0.50 -1.15
CA THR A 25 6.52 -0.40 -0.33
C THR A 25 6.70 -1.86 -0.75
N LEU A 26 6.75 -2.14 -2.06
CA LEU A 26 6.99 -3.48 -2.58
C LEU A 26 8.37 -4.01 -2.17
N LYS A 27 9.42 -3.19 -2.28
CA LYS A 27 10.78 -3.56 -1.86
C LYS A 27 10.88 -3.79 -0.34
N SER A 28 10.08 -3.09 0.46
CA SER A 28 10.14 -3.16 1.92
C SER A 28 9.56 -4.45 2.53
N GLY A 29 9.02 -5.36 1.71
CA GLY A 29 8.44 -6.62 2.20
C GLY A 29 7.16 -6.44 3.03
N GLN A 30 6.55 -5.24 3.02
CA GLN A 30 5.33 -4.95 3.78
C GLN A 30 4.12 -5.80 3.36
N TYR A 31 4.14 -6.36 2.16
CA TYR A 31 3.06 -7.21 1.64
C TYR A 31 3.25 -8.70 1.96
N ASP A 32 4.41 -9.12 2.50
CA ASP A 32 4.72 -10.53 2.74
C ASP A 32 3.91 -11.12 3.92
N ASP A 33 3.52 -10.30 4.90
CA ASP A 33 2.69 -10.72 6.04
C ASP A 33 1.17 -10.56 5.79
N LEU A 34 0.74 -10.05 4.63
CA LEU A 34 -0.69 -9.96 4.31
C LEU A 34 -1.33 -11.34 4.13
N GLU A 35 -0.59 -12.30 3.55
CA GLU A 35 -1.00 -13.69 3.40
C GLU A 35 -1.22 -14.34 4.79
N GLY A 36 -0.30 -14.11 5.72
CA GLY A 36 -0.38 -14.60 7.10
C GLY A 36 -1.50 -13.94 7.91
N ALA A 37 -1.70 -12.63 7.75
CA ALA A 37 -2.80 -11.91 8.38
C ALA A 37 -4.18 -12.40 7.88
N ALA A 38 -4.30 -12.69 6.58
CA ALA A 38 -5.51 -13.27 5.99
C ALA A 38 -5.79 -14.70 6.49
N GLN A 39 -4.74 -15.51 6.72
CA GLN A 39 -4.93 -16.82 7.36
C GLN A 39 -5.43 -16.66 8.81
N ARG A 40 -4.82 -15.76 9.61
CA ARG A 40 -5.21 -15.56 11.01
C ARG A 40 -6.66 -15.13 11.15
N ILE A 41 -7.14 -14.14 10.38
CA ILE A 41 -8.51 -13.65 10.48
C ILE A 41 -9.58 -14.69 10.13
N LEU A 42 -9.25 -15.70 9.31
CA LEU A 42 -10.17 -16.79 8.96
C LEU A 42 -10.29 -17.83 10.10
N PHE A 43 -9.24 -17.99 10.91
CA PHE A 43 -9.19 -18.97 12.01
C PHE A 43 -9.47 -18.35 13.39
N GLU A 44 -9.43 -17.02 13.53
CA GLU A 44 -9.64 -16.27 14.78
C GLU A 44 -11.06 -16.42 15.38
N GLY A 45 -11.96 -17.17 14.72
CA GLY A 45 -13.27 -17.54 15.22
C GLY A 45 -13.46 -19.02 15.60
N HIS A 46 -12.46 -19.89 15.42
CA HIS A 46 -12.61 -21.35 15.66
C HIS A 46 -11.89 -21.87 16.91
N GLU A 47 -11.11 -21.05 17.60
CA GLU A 47 -10.51 -21.45 18.88
C GLU A 47 -11.47 -21.16 20.04
N GLY A 48 -12.51 -21.99 20.15
CA GLY A 48 -13.15 -22.21 21.44
C GLY A 48 -12.19 -22.97 22.35
N PRO A 49 -11.97 -22.56 23.61
CA PRO A 49 -11.21 -23.36 24.55
C PRO A 49 -12.04 -24.61 24.88
N GLU A 50 -11.76 -25.72 24.21
CA GLU A 50 -12.25 -27.03 24.63
C GLU A 50 -11.49 -27.43 25.91
N ARG A 51 -12.20 -27.33 27.03
CA ARG A 51 -11.79 -27.88 28.33
C ARG A 51 -12.09 -29.36 28.41
#